data_AF-A0A323TKE5-F1
#
_entry.id   AF-A0A323TKE5-F1
#
_cell.length_a   1.000
_cell.length_b   1.000
_cell.length_c   1.000
_cell.angle_alpha   90.00
_cell.angle_beta   90.00
_cell.angle_gamma   90.00
#
_symmetry.space_group_name_H-M   'P 1'
#
loop_
_entity.id
_entity.type
_entity.pdbx_description
1 polymer ?
#
loop_
_entity_poly.entity_id
_entity_poly.type
_entity_poly.pdbx_seq_one_letter_code
_entity_poly.pdbx_strand_id
1 'polypeptide(L)'
;MNEWKRQHPAAIFISFLNNLKQMIITLIAVFIFGQSSQAASPVFYSILFSGILLFSISQGFISWWKFYYHLKEDELLIKQGLIFRKNRYIRKDRIQSIDINAKLVQRLFGLVEVRIETAGGGSEPEFRIIALKREEAEEIKRQLLTKYEKKSPLSLEQIESETFIEENPFWFLQRDEKDLSHEREEKAETNASIDEDETPEFKWELGSRRLLIAALTSSGVGIAATFIAAVVSQAPQFLPEWLIDHVIGWFIHSSILLIGGTLVSILFAAWLFTLVGTILKYGFFTLKKRKDDIHISRGVLEQRQLTLNATRITAVRIVQSPIRQLFDYVSIYVESAGGGTKEEDLSTILTPLCKRNEVEGIVAEIIPEFAFTPQYEGLPKESLRRYMIKLIVPSLLVAGVVTYFVPYGWISVFLPVIAALLGYVQYRSAGITQYNDFLCIRSRAIAKSEVYLPRRRIQDMESSQNILQKFDDLYTIHVAVLTTMVGKTFSLRHISKQQMKQNELWYSYEATKAFQEEKTSNGDEEA
;
A
#
# COMPACT_ATOMS: atom_id res chain seq x y z
N MET A 1 -31.79 7.19 16.56
CA MET A 1 -31.64 5.76 16.19
C MET A 1 -31.37 5.71 14.70
N ASN A 2 -30.16 5.35 14.24
CA ASN A 2 -29.88 5.28 12.80
C ASN A 2 -30.68 4.13 12.17
N GLU A 3 -31.37 4.35 11.05
CA GLU A 3 -32.14 3.30 10.37
C GLU A 3 -31.29 2.53 9.33
N TRP A 4 -31.83 1.48 8.72
CA TRP A 4 -31.19 0.79 7.60
C TRP A 4 -31.14 1.70 6.38
N LYS A 5 -29.93 1.95 5.86
CA LYS A 5 -29.71 2.78 4.67
C LYS A 5 -29.37 1.93 3.46
N ARG A 6 -29.73 2.42 2.28
CA ARG A 6 -29.30 1.87 0.98
C ARG A 6 -28.21 2.74 0.39
N GLN A 7 -27.39 2.16 -0.46
CA GLN A 7 -26.47 2.93 -1.30
C GLN A 7 -27.23 3.69 -2.40
N HIS A 8 -26.60 4.70 -2.99
CA HIS A 8 -27.21 5.55 -4.01
C HIS A 8 -27.64 4.73 -5.25
N PRO A 9 -28.79 5.01 -5.90
CA PRO A 9 -29.28 4.28 -7.09
C PRO A 9 -28.30 4.22 -8.26
N ALA A 10 -27.42 5.22 -8.38
CA ALA A 10 -26.35 5.21 -9.39
C ALA A 10 -25.42 3.98 -9.28
N ALA A 11 -25.41 3.26 -8.15
CA ALA A 11 -24.74 1.97 -7.99
C ALA A 11 -25.17 0.94 -9.04
N ILE A 12 -26.40 1.01 -9.54
CA ILE A 12 -26.91 0.14 -10.62
C ILE A 12 -26.06 0.34 -11.86
N PHE A 13 -25.92 1.59 -12.30
CA PHE A 13 -25.18 1.95 -13.50
C PHE A 13 -23.68 1.72 -13.32
N ILE A 14 -23.13 2.04 -12.14
CA ILE A 14 -21.71 1.78 -11.83
C ILE A 14 -21.42 0.27 -11.85
N SER A 15 -22.30 -0.55 -11.27
CA SER A 15 -22.14 -2.02 -11.29
C SER A 15 -22.26 -2.57 -12.70
N PHE A 16 -23.20 -2.07 -13.50
CA PHE A 16 -23.33 -2.42 -14.91
C PHE A 16 -22.03 -2.17 -15.68
N LEU A 17 -21.41 -0.98 -15.55
CA LEU A 17 -20.15 -0.65 -16.23
C LEU A 17 -18.98 -1.54 -15.77
N ASN A 18 -18.89 -1.83 -14.46
CA ASN A 18 -17.87 -2.73 -13.93
C ASN A 18 -18.02 -4.15 -14.49
N ASN A 19 -19.26 -4.65 -14.58
CA ASN A 19 -19.56 -5.95 -15.17
C ASN A 19 -19.26 -5.96 -16.67
N LEU A 20 -19.60 -4.89 -17.39
CA LEU A 20 -19.33 -4.77 -18.83
C LEU A 20 -17.84 -4.95 -19.14
N LYS A 21 -16.94 -4.41 -18.31
CA LYS A 21 -15.49 -4.63 -18.45
C LYS A 21 -15.11 -6.13 -18.43
N GLN A 22 -15.73 -6.91 -17.55
CA GLN A 22 -15.49 -8.36 -17.49
C GLN A 22 -16.08 -9.07 -18.71
N MET A 23 -17.24 -8.60 -19.18
CA MET A 23 -17.91 -9.18 -20.35
C MET A 23 -17.19 -8.87 -21.66
N ILE A 24 -16.44 -7.77 -21.77
CA ILE A 24 -15.64 -7.46 -22.98
C ILE A 24 -14.69 -8.63 -23.30
N ILE A 25 -14.04 -9.24 -22.30
CA ILE A 25 -13.16 -10.39 -22.52
C ILE A 25 -13.96 -11.58 -23.05
N THR A 26 -15.11 -11.87 -22.45
CA THR A 26 -16.01 -12.94 -22.91
C THR A 26 -16.53 -12.68 -24.32
N LEU A 27 -16.88 -11.43 -24.65
CA LEU A 27 -17.36 -11.04 -25.98
C LEU A 27 -16.25 -11.16 -27.02
N ILE A 28 -15.01 -10.77 -26.70
CA ILE A 28 -13.84 -10.95 -27.56
C ILE A 28 -13.59 -12.45 -27.79
N ALA A 29 -13.65 -13.28 -26.74
CA ALA A 29 -13.48 -14.72 -26.86
C ALA A 29 -14.59 -15.35 -27.72
N VAL A 30 -15.86 -15.03 -27.47
CA VAL A 30 -17.00 -15.51 -28.28
C VAL A 30 -16.89 -15.02 -29.72
N PHE A 31 -16.40 -13.81 -29.94
CA PHE A 31 -16.15 -13.31 -31.29
C PHE A 31 -15.07 -14.12 -31.99
N ILE A 32 -13.90 -14.32 -31.38
CA ILE A 32 -12.77 -15.05 -31.97
C ILE A 32 -13.10 -16.53 -32.21
N PHE A 33 -13.62 -17.22 -31.20
CA PHE A 33 -13.90 -18.66 -31.26
C PHE A 33 -15.26 -18.98 -31.91
N GLY A 34 -16.18 -18.02 -31.98
CA GLY A 34 -17.50 -18.24 -32.59
C GLY A 34 -17.47 -18.24 -34.12
N GLN A 35 -16.46 -17.61 -34.75
CA GLN A 35 -16.36 -17.54 -36.22
C GLN A 35 -16.09 -18.89 -36.89
N SER A 36 -15.63 -19.90 -36.14
CA SER A 36 -15.40 -21.25 -36.70
C SER A 36 -16.69 -22.05 -36.92
N SER A 37 -17.84 -21.53 -36.48
CA SER A 37 -19.14 -22.18 -36.67
C SER A 37 -19.90 -21.53 -37.83
N GLN A 38 -20.27 -22.31 -38.86
CA GLN A 38 -21.15 -21.83 -39.95
C GLN A 38 -22.57 -21.43 -39.47
N ALA A 39 -22.88 -21.66 -38.19
CA ALA A 39 -24.17 -21.40 -37.57
C ALA A 39 -24.33 -19.98 -36.97
N ALA A 40 -23.25 -19.22 -36.80
CA ALA A 40 -23.30 -17.94 -36.10
C ALA A 40 -23.57 -16.76 -37.05
N SER A 41 -24.85 -16.47 -37.29
CA SER A 41 -25.26 -15.30 -38.07
C SER A 41 -25.02 -13.98 -37.31
N PRO A 42 -24.87 -12.83 -37.98
CA PRO A 42 -24.80 -11.52 -37.32
C PRO A 42 -25.97 -11.24 -36.36
N VAL A 43 -27.15 -11.79 -36.67
CA VAL A 43 -28.36 -11.71 -35.83
C VAL A 43 -28.20 -12.50 -34.54
N PHE A 44 -27.55 -13.67 -34.57
CA PHE A 44 -27.25 -14.43 -33.35
C PHE A 44 -26.36 -13.63 -32.40
N TYR A 45 -25.30 -13.00 -32.92
CA TYR A 45 -24.40 -12.18 -32.10
C TYR A 45 -25.09 -10.95 -31.51
N SER A 46 -25.99 -10.29 -32.26
CA SER A 46 -26.71 -9.12 -31.75
C SER A 46 -27.71 -9.50 -30.65
N ILE A 47 -28.40 -10.64 -30.76
CA ILE A 47 -29.28 -11.18 -29.72
C ILE A 47 -28.47 -11.56 -28.48
N LEU A 48 -27.35 -12.28 -28.66
CA LEU A 48 -26.47 -12.68 -27.56
C LEU A 48 -25.95 -11.46 -26.81
N PHE A 49 -25.45 -10.45 -27.53
CA PHE A 49 -24.97 -9.20 -26.95
C PHE A 49 -26.08 -8.46 -26.19
N SER A 50 -27.28 -8.38 -26.76
CA SER A 50 -28.43 -7.72 -26.13
C SER A 50 -28.89 -8.46 -24.88
N GLY A 51 -28.94 -9.80 -24.91
CA GLY A 51 -29.29 -10.62 -23.75
C GLY A 51 -28.28 -10.49 -22.62
N ILE A 52 -26.98 -10.49 -22.95
CA ILE A 52 -25.87 -10.20 -22.03
C ILE A 52 -26.04 -8.83 -21.37
N LEU A 53 -26.35 -7.81 -22.16
CA LEU A 53 -26.51 -6.44 -21.69
C LEU A 53 -27.69 -6.31 -20.73
N LEU A 54 -28.86 -6.86 -21.10
CA LEU A 54 -30.06 -6.88 -20.26
C LEU A 54 -29.85 -7.66 -18.96
N PHE A 55 -29.18 -8.81 -19.03
CA PHE A 55 -28.83 -9.59 -17.84
C PHE A 55 -27.93 -8.80 -16.89
N SER A 56 -26.90 -8.11 -17.41
CA SER A 56 -25.98 -7.29 -16.62
C SER A 56 -26.69 -6.13 -15.90
N ILE A 57 -27.61 -5.42 -16.58
CA ILE A 57 -28.41 -4.35 -15.98
C ILE A 57 -29.32 -4.93 -14.88
N SER A 58 -29.98 -6.05 -15.16
CA SER A 58 -30.89 -6.70 -14.21
C SER A 58 -30.15 -7.14 -12.94
N GLN A 59 -28.95 -7.71 -13.09
CA GLN A 59 -28.08 -8.06 -11.97
C GLN A 59 -27.66 -6.82 -11.16
N GLY A 60 -27.29 -5.72 -11.83
CA GLY A 60 -26.97 -4.45 -11.17
C GLY A 60 -28.14 -3.87 -10.36
N PHE A 61 -29.36 -3.92 -10.92
CA PHE A 61 -30.58 -3.47 -10.26
C PHE A 61 -30.88 -4.27 -9.00
N ILE A 62 -30.85 -5.60 -9.13
CA ILE A 62 -31.12 -6.52 -8.03
C ILE A 62 -30.07 -6.38 -6.93
N SER A 63 -28.79 -6.27 -7.30
CA SER A 63 -27.68 -6.06 -6.36
C SER A 63 -27.90 -4.80 -5.53
N TRP A 64 -28.26 -3.68 -6.17
CA TRP A 64 -28.60 -2.44 -5.48
C TRP A 64 -29.81 -2.59 -4.56
N TRP A 65 -30.91 -3.20 -5.03
CA TRP A 65 -32.14 -3.33 -4.25
C TRP A 65 -31.94 -4.20 -2.99
N LYS A 66 -31.10 -5.23 -3.07
CA LYS A 66 -30.85 -6.13 -1.94
C LYS A 66 -29.72 -5.67 -1.01
N PHE A 67 -29.07 -4.54 -1.29
CA PHE A 67 -27.96 -4.02 -0.49
C PHE A 67 -28.43 -3.00 0.56
N TYR A 68 -28.18 -3.31 1.83
CA TYR A 68 -28.45 -2.43 2.96
C TYR A 68 -27.29 -2.42 3.92
N TYR A 69 -27.03 -1.26 4.52
CA TYR A 69 -26.07 -1.12 5.60
C TYR A 69 -26.69 -0.33 6.74
N HIS A 70 -26.19 -0.55 7.94
CA HIS A 70 -26.64 0.12 9.14
C HIS A 70 -25.47 0.29 10.10
N LEU A 71 -25.28 1.51 10.56
CA LEU A 71 -24.16 1.90 11.41
C LEU A 71 -24.67 2.04 12.85
N LYS A 72 -24.18 1.17 13.73
CA LYS A 72 -24.39 1.24 15.18
C LYS A 72 -23.18 1.88 15.87
N GLU A 73 -23.31 2.10 17.18
CA GLU A 73 -22.27 2.67 18.03
C GLU A 73 -20.94 1.89 17.94
N ASP A 74 -20.97 0.56 17.76
CA ASP A 74 -19.76 -0.27 17.83
C ASP A 74 -19.54 -1.21 16.64
N GLU A 75 -20.54 -1.30 15.76
CA GLU A 75 -20.55 -2.23 14.63
C GLU A 75 -21.20 -1.65 13.37
N LEU A 76 -20.67 -2.03 12.22
CA LEU A 76 -21.27 -1.84 10.91
C LEU A 76 -21.95 -3.15 10.49
N LEU A 77 -23.26 -3.06 10.27
CA LEU A 77 -24.09 -4.16 9.80
C LEU A 77 -24.36 -4.04 8.32
N ILE A 78 -24.24 -5.14 7.58
CA ILE A 78 -24.44 -5.18 6.15
C ILE A 78 -25.30 -6.39 5.78
N LYS A 79 -26.26 -6.17 4.89
CA LYS A 79 -27.10 -7.20 4.28
C LYS A 79 -27.00 -7.11 2.76
N GLN A 80 -26.66 -8.21 2.10
CA GLN A 80 -26.56 -8.27 0.64
C GLN A 80 -26.84 -9.67 0.08
N GLY A 81 -27.06 -9.77 -1.24
CA GLY A 81 -27.16 -11.03 -1.96
C GLY A 81 -28.55 -11.34 -2.53
N LEU A 82 -28.56 -11.98 -3.70
CA LEU A 82 -29.77 -12.34 -4.44
C LEU A 82 -30.25 -13.76 -4.09
N ILE A 83 -29.40 -14.75 -4.37
CA ILE A 83 -29.66 -16.17 -4.13
C ILE A 83 -29.17 -16.55 -2.73
N PHE A 84 -27.91 -16.22 -2.43
CA PHE A 84 -27.29 -16.42 -1.13
C PHE A 84 -27.30 -15.11 -0.34
N ARG A 85 -28.14 -15.04 0.69
CA ARG A 85 -28.23 -13.88 1.59
C ARG A 85 -27.02 -13.88 2.52
N LYS A 86 -26.22 -12.82 2.46
CA LYS A 86 -25.06 -12.58 3.32
C LYS A 86 -25.40 -11.48 4.33
N ASN A 87 -25.27 -11.81 5.62
CA ASN A 87 -25.33 -10.84 6.72
C ASN A 87 -23.94 -10.74 7.33
N ARG A 88 -23.37 -9.53 7.37
CA ARG A 88 -22.02 -9.30 7.89
C ARG A 88 -22.05 -8.27 9.02
N TYR A 89 -21.33 -8.58 10.09
CA TYR A 89 -21.15 -7.75 11.28
C TYR A 89 -19.67 -7.38 11.34
N ILE A 90 -19.35 -6.09 11.23
CA ILE A 90 -17.98 -5.58 11.28
C ILE A 90 -17.86 -4.69 12.51
N ARG A 91 -17.17 -5.17 13.53
CA ARG A 91 -16.88 -4.36 14.73
C ARG A 91 -15.81 -3.31 14.42
N LYS A 92 -15.92 -2.13 15.03
CA LYS A 92 -14.97 -1.01 14.85
C LYS A 92 -13.52 -1.39 15.20
N ASP A 93 -13.30 -2.18 16.26
CA ASP A 93 -11.97 -2.64 16.69
C ASP A 93 -11.23 -3.45 15.62
N ARG A 94 -11.99 -4.12 14.74
CA ARG A 94 -11.44 -4.91 13.64
C ARG A 94 -11.20 -4.10 12.39
N ILE A 95 -11.65 -2.85 12.30
CA ILE A 95 -11.42 -2.02 11.12
C ILE A 95 -9.95 -1.61 11.08
N GLN A 96 -9.39 -1.78 9.90
CA GLN A 96 -7.96 -1.70 9.64
C GLN A 96 -7.62 -0.42 8.88
N SER A 97 -8.29 -0.23 7.76
CA SER A 97 -8.23 0.96 6.93
C SER A 97 -9.63 1.28 6.41
N ILE A 98 -9.86 2.56 6.12
CA ILE A 98 -11.05 3.02 5.40
C ILE A 98 -10.56 3.89 4.24
N ASP A 99 -10.87 3.43 3.04
CA ASP A 99 -10.53 4.05 1.78
C ASP A 99 -11.77 4.68 1.16
N ILE A 100 -11.67 5.94 0.76
CA ILE A 100 -12.73 6.61 0.00
C ILE A 100 -12.21 6.88 -1.40
N ASN A 101 -12.77 6.16 -2.38
CA ASN A 101 -12.33 6.19 -3.77
C ASN A 101 -13.41 6.81 -4.66
N ALA A 102 -13.03 7.69 -5.57
CA ALA A 102 -13.93 8.29 -6.54
C ALA A 102 -13.35 8.12 -7.94
N LYS A 103 -13.75 7.03 -8.62
CA LYS A 103 -13.44 6.83 -10.04
C LYS A 103 -14.23 7.82 -10.89
N LEU A 104 -13.86 7.93 -12.17
CA LEU A 104 -14.47 8.88 -13.11
C LEU A 104 -16.01 8.81 -13.10
N VAL A 105 -16.59 7.62 -13.15
CA VAL A 105 -18.06 7.44 -13.15
C VAL A 105 -18.68 7.97 -11.86
N GLN A 106 -18.14 7.58 -10.70
CA GLN A 106 -18.61 8.05 -9.40
C GLN A 106 -18.55 9.57 -9.30
N ARG A 107 -17.44 10.18 -9.77
CA ARG A 107 -17.25 11.64 -9.79
C ARG A 107 -18.27 12.36 -10.66
N LEU A 108 -18.63 11.80 -11.83
CA LEU A 108 -19.67 12.36 -12.69
C LEU A 108 -21.04 12.43 -11.99
N PHE A 109 -21.31 11.51 -11.06
CA PHE A 109 -22.53 11.52 -10.24
C PHE A 109 -22.37 12.26 -8.89
N GLY A 110 -21.20 12.82 -8.57
CA GLY A 110 -20.92 13.43 -7.26
C GLY A 110 -20.85 12.41 -6.11
N LEU A 111 -20.50 11.16 -6.43
CA LEU A 111 -20.49 10.03 -5.50
C LEU A 111 -19.09 9.50 -5.25
N VAL A 112 -18.97 8.63 -4.26
CA VAL A 112 -17.75 7.94 -3.86
C VAL A 112 -18.04 6.47 -3.54
N GLU A 113 -17.01 5.65 -3.63
CA GLU A 113 -16.96 4.29 -3.13
C GLU A 113 -16.24 4.30 -1.78
N VAL A 114 -16.84 3.70 -0.75
CA VAL A 114 -16.19 3.47 0.55
C VAL A 114 -15.74 2.02 0.60
N ARG A 115 -14.46 1.79 0.86
CA ARG A 115 -13.87 0.48 1.02
C ARG A 115 -13.33 0.35 2.44
N ILE A 116 -13.72 -0.71 3.12
CA ILE A 116 -13.40 -0.97 4.52
C ILE A 116 -12.65 -2.29 4.59
N GLU A 117 -11.47 -2.27 5.19
CA GLU A 117 -10.69 -3.47 5.43
C GLU A 117 -10.81 -3.88 6.88
N THR A 118 -10.90 -5.20 7.11
CA THR A 118 -11.03 -5.77 8.44
C THR A 118 -9.92 -6.74 8.76
N ALA A 119 -9.46 -6.75 10.01
CA ALA A 119 -8.53 -7.73 10.52
C ALA A 119 -9.16 -9.14 10.52
N GLY A 120 -8.47 -10.10 9.89
CA GLY A 120 -8.83 -11.52 9.91
C GLY A 120 -9.02 -12.13 8.52
N GLY A 121 -8.32 -13.24 8.27
CA GLY A 121 -8.32 -13.98 7.01
C GLY A 121 -9.60 -14.77 6.72
N GLY A 122 -10.74 -14.08 6.57
CA GLY A 122 -11.93 -14.63 5.93
C GLY A 122 -11.81 -14.63 4.40
N SER A 123 -12.76 -15.27 3.69
CA SER A 123 -12.77 -15.31 2.22
C SER A 123 -13.00 -13.94 1.56
N GLU A 124 -13.55 -12.96 2.30
CA GLU A 124 -13.82 -11.59 1.82
C GLU A 124 -13.40 -10.56 2.91
N PRO A 125 -12.09 -10.35 3.17
CA PRO A 125 -11.61 -9.47 4.25
C PRO A 125 -11.90 -7.97 4.00
N GLU A 126 -12.24 -7.64 2.76
CA GLU A 126 -12.56 -6.30 2.26
C GLU A 126 -14.08 -6.16 2.06
N PHE A 127 -14.62 -5.00 2.40
CA PHE A 127 -16.01 -4.64 2.15
C PHE A 127 -16.10 -3.32 1.37
N ARG A 128 -17.11 -3.18 0.51
CA ARG A 128 -17.25 -2.02 -0.39
C ARG A 128 -18.70 -1.53 -0.45
N ILE A 129 -18.90 -0.24 -0.26
CA ILE A 129 -20.13 0.48 -0.60
C ILE A 129 -19.84 1.29 -1.86
N ILE A 130 -20.50 0.95 -2.97
CA ILE A 130 -20.05 1.36 -4.32
C ILE A 130 -20.39 2.82 -4.64
N ALA A 131 -21.48 3.32 -4.05
CA ALA A 131 -22.00 4.65 -4.35
C ALA A 131 -22.63 5.30 -3.11
N LEU A 132 -21.92 6.24 -2.51
CA LEU A 132 -22.37 7.11 -1.42
C LEU A 132 -22.08 8.57 -1.76
N LYS A 133 -22.81 9.50 -1.14
CA LYS A 133 -22.39 10.91 -1.16
C LYS A 133 -21.10 11.06 -0.35
N ARG A 134 -20.26 12.04 -0.70
CA ARG A 134 -18.98 12.28 -0.01
C ARG A 134 -19.19 12.58 1.48
N GLU A 135 -20.14 13.43 1.82
CA GLU A 135 -20.49 13.77 3.21
C GLU A 135 -20.86 12.51 4.03
N GLU A 136 -21.71 11.64 3.47
CA GLU A 136 -22.11 10.39 4.12
C GLU A 136 -20.93 9.43 4.30
N ALA A 137 -20.02 9.38 3.32
CA ALA A 137 -18.82 8.56 3.39
C ALA A 137 -17.83 9.06 4.46
N GLU A 138 -17.67 10.38 4.57
CA GLU A 138 -16.85 11.00 5.61
C GLU A 138 -17.46 10.82 7.00
N GLU A 139 -18.80 10.86 7.11
CA GLU A 139 -19.50 10.57 8.35
C GLU A 139 -19.30 9.12 8.80
N ILE A 140 -19.49 8.16 7.89
CA ILE A 140 -19.23 6.73 8.17
C ILE A 140 -17.79 6.55 8.61
N LYS A 141 -16.83 7.18 7.91
CA LYS A 141 -15.42 7.11 8.27
C LYS A 141 -15.16 7.68 9.65
N ARG A 142 -15.69 8.87 9.96
CA ARG A 142 -15.55 9.53 11.27
C ARG A 142 -16.06 8.61 12.37
N GLN A 143 -17.30 8.15 12.28
CA GLN A 143 -17.89 7.28 13.29
C GLN A 143 -17.14 5.96 13.47
N LEU A 144 -16.59 5.37 12.41
CA LEU A 144 -15.86 4.10 12.48
C LEU A 144 -14.42 4.24 13.00
N LEU A 145 -13.78 5.40 12.83
CA LEU A 145 -12.41 5.67 13.31
C LEU A 145 -12.36 6.40 14.66
N THR A 146 -13.42 7.10 15.08
CA THR A 146 -13.48 7.75 16.39
C THR A 146 -13.28 6.71 17.48
N LYS A 147 -12.25 6.95 18.30
CA LYS A 147 -11.65 6.06 19.28
C LYS A 147 -12.70 5.44 20.21
N TYR A 148 -12.69 4.11 20.25
CA TYR A 148 -13.20 3.31 21.35
C TYR A 148 -12.28 3.58 22.56
N GLU A 149 -12.54 4.64 23.32
CA GLU A 149 -11.94 4.77 24.65
C GLU A 149 -12.50 3.67 25.53
N LYS A 150 -11.70 2.63 25.72
CA LYS A 150 -11.96 1.60 26.70
C LYS A 150 -11.97 2.28 28.08
N LYS A 151 -13.16 2.58 28.61
CA LYS A 151 -13.36 2.60 30.06
C LYS A 151 -13.06 1.18 30.55
N SER A 152 -11.79 0.87 30.80
CA SER A 152 -11.45 -0.24 31.69
C SER A 152 -12.13 0.09 33.03
N PRO A 153 -12.88 -0.83 33.64
CA PRO A 153 -13.40 -0.61 34.98
C PRO A 153 -12.17 -0.44 35.88
N LEU A 154 -12.00 0.78 36.40
CA LEU A 154 -11.08 1.03 37.50
C LEU A 154 -11.45 0.06 38.62
N SER A 155 -10.45 -0.71 39.02
CA SER A 155 -10.41 -1.51 40.24
C SER A 155 -10.99 -0.71 41.40
N LEU A 156 -12.16 -1.13 41.88
CA LEU A 156 -12.71 -0.75 43.18
C LEU A 156 -11.90 -1.43 44.27
N GLU A 157 -10.71 -0.91 44.54
CA GLU A 157 -9.96 -1.29 45.73
C GLU A 157 -8.98 -0.17 46.09
N GLN A 158 -9.54 0.95 46.53
CA GLN A 158 -8.91 1.96 47.39
C GLN A 158 -9.87 3.14 47.57
N ILE A 159 -10.84 2.99 48.48
CA ILE A 159 -11.30 4.11 49.32
C ILE A 159 -11.30 3.57 50.74
N GLU A 160 -10.22 3.91 51.45
CA GLU A 160 -10.11 3.83 52.88
C GLU A 160 -11.21 4.66 53.55
N SER A 161 -11.66 4.12 54.68
CA SER A 161 -12.12 4.81 55.88
C SER A 161 -12.25 6.33 55.80
N GLU A 162 -13.47 6.83 56.00
CA GLU A 162 -13.77 7.65 57.17
C GLU A 162 -15.28 7.88 57.36
N THR A 163 -15.72 7.50 58.57
CA THR A 163 -16.77 8.08 59.42
C THR A 163 -18.27 7.98 59.07
N PHE A 164 -18.92 7.20 59.94
CA PHE A 164 -20.34 7.24 60.31
C PHE A 164 -20.83 8.64 60.73
N ILE A 165 -21.99 9.06 60.22
CA ILE A 165 -23.08 9.66 61.01
C ILE A 165 -24.42 9.14 60.44
N GLU A 166 -25.22 8.52 61.30
CA GLU A 166 -26.64 8.18 61.11
C GLU A 166 -27.52 9.44 61.09
N GLU A 167 -28.50 9.53 60.19
CA GLU A 167 -29.93 9.45 60.55
C GLU A 167 -30.89 9.83 59.40
N ASN A 168 -31.97 9.05 59.37
CA ASN A 168 -33.35 9.34 58.93
C ASN A 168 -33.80 9.05 57.47
N PRO A 169 -34.61 7.98 57.25
CA PRO A 169 -35.08 7.55 55.96
C PRO A 169 -36.55 7.94 55.69
N PHE A 170 -36.93 9.22 55.69
CA PHE A 170 -38.29 9.62 55.28
C PHE A 170 -38.33 11.08 54.79
N TRP A 171 -38.27 11.30 53.48
CA TRP A 171 -38.68 12.57 52.86
C TRP A 171 -39.83 12.42 51.85
N PHE A 172 -40.41 11.22 51.69
CA PHE A 172 -41.52 10.94 50.76
C PHE A 172 -42.92 11.43 51.21
N LEU A 173 -43.04 12.36 52.16
CA LEU A 173 -44.33 12.86 52.62
C LEU A 173 -44.35 14.38 52.75
N GLN A 174 -44.37 15.09 51.61
CA GLN A 174 -45.18 16.29 51.35
C GLN A 174 -44.87 16.79 49.94
N ARG A 175 -45.61 16.27 48.96
CA ARG A 175 -45.70 16.86 47.63
C ARG A 175 -46.97 17.70 47.62
N ASP A 176 -46.85 18.97 47.99
CA ASP A 176 -47.92 19.93 47.77
C ASP A 176 -47.99 20.26 46.27
N GLU A 177 -49.20 20.16 45.74
CA GLU A 177 -49.60 20.55 44.40
C GLU A 177 -49.41 22.07 44.20
N LYS A 178 -48.28 22.48 43.65
CA LYS A 178 -48.14 23.70 42.81
C LYS A 178 -46.71 23.76 42.30
N ASP A 179 -46.54 23.32 41.05
CA ASP A 179 -45.58 23.80 40.04
C ASP A 179 -45.40 22.70 38.98
N LEU A 180 -46.41 22.58 38.12
CA LEU A 180 -46.45 21.65 36.98
C LEU A 180 -46.66 22.40 35.66
N SER A 181 -46.08 23.60 35.55
CA SER A 181 -46.12 24.37 34.32
C SER A 181 -44.92 25.30 34.18
N HIS A 182 -43.68 24.80 34.27
CA HIS A 182 -42.48 25.41 33.65
C HIS A 182 -41.31 24.42 33.70
N GLU A 183 -41.41 23.27 33.02
CA GLU A 183 -40.25 22.39 32.83
C GLU A 183 -40.41 21.44 31.62
N ARG A 184 -40.94 21.97 30.51
CA ARG A 184 -41.10 21.19 29.27
C ARG A 184 -40.63 21.85 27.98
N GLU A 185 -39.85 22.93 28.07
CA GLU A 185 -39.29 23.60 26.86
C GLU A 185 -37.76 23.81 26.86
N GLU A 186 -37.00 23.29 27.83
CA GLU A 186 -35.55 23.55 27.89
C GLU A 186 -34.68 22.28 27.99
N LYS A 187 -35.07 21.21 27.27
CA LYS A 187 -34.21 20.04 27.01
C LYS A 187 -34.30 19.55 25.56
N ALA A 188 -34.45 20.48 24.63
CA ALA A 188 -34.41 20.21 23.19
C ALA A 188 -33.45 21.16 22.45
N GLU A 189 -32.36 21.60 23.09
CA GLU A 189 -31.31 22.38 22.45
C GLU A 189 -29.94 22.07 23.08
N THR A 190 -29.48 20.85 22.88
CA THR A 190 -28.04 20.60 22.77
C THR A 190 -27.86 19.69 21.57
N ASN A 191 -28.29 20.21 20.42
CA ASN A 191 -27.79 19.73 19.16
C ASN A 191 -26.29 19.95 19.21
N ALA A 192 -25.58 18.82 19.28
CA ALA A 192 -24.16 18.69 19.09
C ALA A 192 -23.72 19.69 18.03
N SER A 193 -22.97 20.70 18.49
CA SER A 193 -22.20 21.57 17.63
C SER A 193 -21.41 20.68 16.68
N ILE A 194 -21.70 20.89 15.42
CA ILE A 194 -21.08 20.29 14.26
C ILE A 194 -19.57 20.52 14.40
N ASP A 195 -18.80 19.46 14.70
CA ASP A 195 -17.34 19.41 14.51
C ASP A 195 -17.04 19.38 13.00
N GLU A 196 -17.36 20.47 12.32
CA GLU A 196 -16.76 20.85 11.04
C GLU A 196 -15.51 21.68 11.36
N ASP A 197 -14.40 21.33 10.70
CA ASP A 197 -13.13 22.08 10.70
C ASP A 197 -12.16 21.97 11.90
N GLU A 198 -11.81 20.75 12.35
CA GLU A 198 -10.43 20.56 12.85
C GLU A 198 -9.46 20.73 11.67
N THR A 199 -8.81 21.90 11.59
CA THR A 199 -7.70 22.17 10.68
C THR A 199 -6.62 21.12 10.88
N PRO A 200 -6.07 20.50 9.82
CA PRO A 200 -5.06 19.47 9.97
C PRO A 200 -3.83 20.02 10.69
N GLU A 201 -3.31 19.29 11.69
CA GLU A 201 -2.09 19.63 12.44
C GLU A 201 -0.89 19.80 11.49
N PHE A 202 -0.83 18.95 10.47
CA PHE A 202 0.19 18.99 9.44
C PHE A 202 -0.42 18.74 8.06
N LYS A 203 0.03 19.50 7.07
CA LYS A 203 -0.37 19.35 5.67
C LYS A 203 0.84 19.49 4.76
N TRP A 204 1.04 18.49 3.89
CA TRP A 204 2.05 18.48 2.85
C TRP A 204 1.43 18.15 1.50
N GLU A 205 1.86 18.82 0.43
CA GLU A 205 1.34 18.61 -0.92
C GLU A 205 2.46 18.42 -1.92
N LEU A 206 2.21 17.56 -2.91
CA LEU A 206 3.13 17.39 -4.03
C LEU A 206 2.87 18.46 -5.09
N GLY A 207 3.65 19.54 -5.05
CA GLY A 207 3.58 20.58 -6.09
C GLY A 207 3.85 20.04 -7.50
N SER A 208 3.28 20.68 -8.52
CA SER A 208 3.34 20.25 -9.93
C SER A 208 4.77 20.00 -10.45
N ARG A 209 5.73 20.82 -10.02
CA ARG A 209 7.17 20.63 -10.37
C ARG A 209 7.71 19.30 -9.82
N ARG A 210 7.40 18.97 -8.57
CA ARG A 210 7.81 17.72 -7.93
C ARG A 210 7.09 16.53 -8.55
N LEU A 211 5.83 16.68 -8.95
CA LEU A 211 5.09 15.65 -9.67
C LEU A 211 5.74 15.32 -11.03
N LEU A 212 6.13 16.33 -11.80
CA LEU A 212 6.85 16.12 -13.08
C LEU A 212 8.19 15.41 -12.85
N ILE A 213 8.97 15.83 -11.85
CA ILE A 213 10.23 15.15 -11.51
C ILE A 213 9.95 13.70 -11.07
N ALA A 214 8.90 13.45 -10.28
CA ALA A 214 8.53 12.11 -9.84
C ALA A 214 8.19 11.20 -11.03
N ALA A 215 7.49 11.74 -12.04
CA ALA A 215 7.13 11.04 -13.27
C ALA A 215 8.34 10.75 -14.16
N LEU A 216 9.19 11.75 -14.41
CA LEU A 216 10.41 11.62 -15.22
C LEU A 216 11.42 10.63 -14.62
N THR A 217 11.44 10.52 -13.28
CA THR A 217 12.36 9.66 -12.54
C THR A 217 11.72 8.35 -12.05
N SER A 218 10.51 8.03 -12.52
CA SER A 218 9.80 6.80 -12.19
C SER A 218 10.47 5.60 -12.86
N SER A 219 10.59 4.48 -12.14
CA SER A 219 11.21 3.25 -12.67
C SER A 219 10.26 2.40 -13.53
N GLY A 220 9.09 2.94 -13.92
CA GLY A 220 8.05 2.22 -14.65
C GLY A 220 8.43 1.78 -16.06
N VAL A 221 9.48 2.38 -16.65
CA VAL A 221 9.92 2.12 -18.04
C VAL A 221 10.23 0.64 -18.28
N GLY A 222 10.92 0.00 -17.33
CA GLY A 222 11.25 -1.42 -17.46
C GLY A 222 10.00 -2.30 -17.48
N ILE A 223 9.01 -1.98 -16.64
CA ILE A 223 7.73 -2.69 -16.58
C ILE A 223 6.96 -2.50 -17.90
N ALA A 224 6.90 -1.27 -18.42
CA ALA A 224 6.26 -0.98 -19.69
C ALA A 224 6.95 -1.68 -20.86
N ALA A 225 8.28 -1.70 -20.90
CA ALA A 225 9.04 -2.42 -21.92
C ALA A 225 8.78 -3.93 -21.87
N THR A 226 8.74 -4.55 -20.69
CA THR A 226 8.39 -5.98 -20.55
C THR A 226 6.95 -6.26 -20.98
N PHE A 227 6.01 -5.36 -20.66
CA PHE A 227 4.62 -5.48 -21.08
C PHE A 227 4.49 -5.38 -22.60
N ILE A 228 5.15 -4.40 -23.22
CA ILE A 228 5.18 -4.25 -24.67
C ILE A 228 5.81 -5.47 -25.33
N ALA A 229 6.93 -5.98 -24.82
CA ALA A 229 7.56 -7.18 -25.35
C ALA A 229 6.62 -8.40 -25.27
N ALA A 230 5.90 -8.57 -24.15
CA ALA A 230 4.91 -9.63 -23.99
C ALA A 230 3.76 -9.48 -25.00
N VAL A 231 3.22 -8.28 -25.17
CA VAL A 231 2.16 -8.01 -26.16
C VAL A 231 2.66 -8.29 -27.58
N VAL A 232 3.84 -7.77 -27.95
CA VAL A 232 4.45 -7.99 -29.27
C VAL A 232 4.70 -9.47 -29.51
N SER A 233 5.12 -10.24 -28.49
CA SER A 233 5.36 -11.68 -28.62
C SER A 233 4.09 -12.49 -28.86
N GLN A 234 2.94 -12.03 -28.36
CA GLN A 234 1.65 -12.69 -28.55
C GLN A 234 0.90 -12.16 -29.78
N ALA A 235 1.22 -10.96 -30.26
CA ALA A 235 0.53 -10.31 -31.36
C ALA A 235 0.37 -11.19 -32.61
N PRO A 236 1.39 -11.96 -33.07
CA PRO A 236 1.27 -12.81 -34.26
C PRO A 236 0.13 -13.82 -34.21
N GLN A 237 -0.32 -14.24 -33.02
CA GLN A 237 -1.44 -15.18 -32.86
C GLN A 237 -2.79 -14.58 -33.26
N PHE A 238 -2.89 -13.25 -33.27
CA PHE A 238 -4.14 -12.52 -33.49
C PHE A 238 -4.14 -11.68 -34.78
N LEU A 239 -3.00 -11.60 -35.47
CA LEU A 239 -2.85 -10.82 -36.68
C LEU A 239 -2.93 -11.72 -37.93
N PRO A 240 -3.58 -11.27 -39.02
CA PRO A 240 -3.58 -12.00 -40.29
C PRO A 240 -2.15 -12.19 -40.85
N GLU A 241 -1.90 -13.33 -41.52
CA GLU A 241 -0.58 -13.66 -42.10
C GLU A 241 -0.04 -12.55 -43.02
N TRP A 242 -0.89 -11.98 -43.88
CA TRP A 242 -0.48 -10.91 -44.80
C TRP A 242 0.12 -9.69 -44.08
N LEU A 243 -0.37 -9.36 -42.88
CA LEU A 243 0.10 -8.22 -42.11
C LEU A 243 1.44 -8.55 -41.44
N ILE A 244 1.58 -9.77 -40.95
CA ILE A 244 2.83 -10.28 -40.37
C ILE A 244 3.92 -10.27 -41.44
N ASP A 245 3.65 -10.82 -42.62
CA ASP A 245 4.58 -10.86 -43.75
C ASP A 245 4.96 -9.45 -44.20
N HIS A 246 4.01 -8.52 -44.22
CA HIS A 246 4.30 -7.13 -44.56
C HIS A 246 5.23 -6.46 -43.55
N VAL A 247 4.99 -6.66 -42.25
CA VAL A 247 5.82 -6.09 -41.16
C VAL A 247 7.21 -6.71 -41.15
N ILE A 248 7.31 -8.04 -41.28
CA ILE A 248 8.58 -8.76 -41.35
C ILE A 248 9.35 -8.37 -42.61
N GLY A 249 8.69 -8.31 -43.77
CA GLY A 249 9.28 -7.88 -45.02
C GLY A 249 9.82 -6.46 -44.92
N TRP A 250 9.05 -5.53 -44.36
CA TRP A 250 9.50 -4.16 -44.09
C TRP A 250 10.73 -4.13 -43.17
N PHE A 251 10.75 -4.96 -42.12
CA PHE A 251 11.87 -5.04 -41.18
C PHE A 251 13.14 -5.56 -41.85
N ILE A 252 13.05 -6.62 -42.66
CA ILE A 252 14.19 -7.24 -43.36
C ILE A 252 14.81 -6.27 -44.38
N HIS A 253 14.00 -5.47 -45.07
CA HIS A 253 14.47 -4.51 -46.06
C HIS A 253 14.93 -3.16 -45.46
N SER A 254 14.68 -2.93 -44.17
CA SER A 254 15.02 -1.68 -43.50
C SER A 254 16.51 -1.62 -43.13
N SER A 255 17.09 -0.42 -43.16
CA SER A 255 18.45 -0.22 -42.67
C SER A 255 18.53 -0.35 -41.15
N ILE A 256 19.71 -0.72 -40.63
CA ILE A 256 19.95 -0.83 -39.17
C ILE A 256 19.62 0.46 -38.42
N LEU A 257 19.83 1.63 -39.06
CA LEU A 257 19.50 2.93 -38.48
C LEU A 257 17.98 3.13 -38.33
N LEU A 258 17.19 2.68 -39.31
CA LEU A 258 15.73 2.74 -39.23
C LEU A 258 15.20 1.80 -38.14
N ILE A 259 15.73 0.58 -38.06
CA ILE A 259 15.37 -0.40 -37.03
C ILE A 259 15.73 0.13 -35.63
N GLY A 260 16.94 0.71 -35.48
CA GLY A 260 17.35 1.35 -34.23
C GLY A 260 16.44 2.54 -33.87
N GLY A 261 16.09 3.38 -34.84
CA GLY A 261 15.21 4.52 -34.66
C GLY A 261 13.78 4.13 -34.25
N THR A 262 13.22 3.07 -34.84
CA THR A 262 11.89 2.58 -34.43
C THR A 262 11.92 1.97 -33.03
N LEU A 263 12.96 1.20 -32.69
CA LEU A 263 13.14 0.69 -31.33
C LEU A 263 13.22 1.83 -30.30
N VAL A 264 14.02 2.86 -30.57
CA VAL A 264 14.12 4.05 -29.70
C VAL A 264 12.76 4.77 -29.59
N SER A 265 12.02 4.89 -30.69
CA SER A 265 10.70 5.52 -30.69
C SER A 265 9.67 4.73 -29.86
N ILE A 266 9.69 3.39 -29.94
CA ILE A 266 8.84 2.52 -29.12
C ILE A 266 9.20 2.66 -27.64
N LEU A 267 10.49 2.63 -27.31
CA LEU A 267 10.95 2.83 -25.92
C LEU A 267 10.60 4.22 -25.40
N PHE A 268 10.67 5.26 -26.24
CA PHE A 268 10.27 6.62 -25.89
C PHE A 268 8.75 6.73 -25.66
N ALA A 269 7.93 6.09 -26.51
CA ALA A 269 6.49 6.03 -26.32
C ALA A 269 6.12 5.26 -25.03
N ALA A 270 6.80 4.15 -24.74
CA ALA A 270 6.66 3.41 -23.49
C ALA A 270 7.00 4.28 -22.27
N TRP A 271 8.11 5.03 -22.36
CA TRP A 271 8.51 5.98 -21.33
C TRP A 271 7.45 7.08 -21.14
N LEU A 272 6.95 7.68 -22.22
CA LEU A 272 5.90 8.70 -22.17
C LEU A 272 4.61 8.16 -21.53
N PHE A 273 4.22 6.94 -21.87
CA PHE A 273 3.07 6.27 -21.26
C PHE A 273 3.25 6.12 -19.73
N THR A 274 4.43 5.68 -19.28
CA THR A 274 4.72 5.57 -17.83
C THR A 274 4.77 6.92 -17.13
N LEU A 275 5.22 7.96 -17.82
CA LEU A 275 5.23 9.33 -17.33
C LEU A 275 3.80 9.81 -17.10
N VAL A 276 2.94 9.71 -18.12
CA VAL A 276 1.51 10.09 -18.02
C VAL A 276 0.83 9.28 -16.92
N GLY A 277 1.03 7.96 -16.88
CA GLY A 277 0.49 7.10 -15.83
C GLY A 277 0.91 7.53 -14.43
N THR A 278 2.17 7.97 -14.24
CA THR A 278 2.66 8.46 -12.95
C THR A 278 2.01 9.80 -12.56
N ILE A 279 1.83 10.71 -13.52
CA ILE A 279 1.11 11.98 -13.30
C ILE A 279 -0.34 11.71 -12.90
N LEU A 280 -1.02 10.80 -13.58
CA LEU A 280 -2.40 10.44 -13.28
C LEU A 280 -2.53 9.72 -11.92
N LYS A 281 -1.53 8.92 -11.51
CA LYS A 281 -1.50 8.20 -10.22
C LYS A 281 -1.23 9.13 -9.02
N TYR A 282 -0.37 10.13 -9.16
CA TYR A 282 0.05 11.02 -8.07
C TYR A 282 -0.40 12.48 -8.22
N GLY A 283 -1.23 12.81 -9.20
CA GLY A 283 -1.82 14.14 -9.31
C GLY A 283 -2.68 14.46 -8.08
N PHE A 284 -2.70 15.74 -7.68
CA PHE A 284 -3.37 16.22 -6.47
C PHE A 284 -2.99 15.46 -5.20
N PHE A 285 -1.73 15.00 -5.11
CA PHE A 285 -1.27 14.27 -3.93
C PHE A 285 -1.20 15.20 -2.71
N THR A 286 -1.93 14.86 -1.66
CA THR A 286 -1.93 15.57 -0.38
C THR A 286 -1.77 14.60 0.78
N LEU A 287 -0.96 14.98 1.75
CA LEU A 287 -0.69 14.24 2.97
C LEU A 287 -1.11 15.12 4.15
N LYS A 288 -2.02 14.64 4.98
CA LYS A 288 -2.53 15.37 6.14
C LYS A 288 -2.43 14.50 7.39
N LYS A 289 -2.02 15.07 8.52
CA LYS A 289 -2.14 14.42 9.84
C LYS A 289 -3.27 15.05 10.64
N ARG A 290 -4.05 14.22 11.31
CA ARG A 290 -5.08 14.59 12.29
C ARG A 290 -4.94 13.66 13.49
N LYS A 291 -4.45 14.15 14.63
CA LYS A 291 -4.20 13.34 15.82
C LYS A 291 -3.34 12.10 15.48
N ASP A 292 -3.89 10.91 15.64
CA ASP A 292 -3.22 9.64 15.34
C ASP A 292 -3.38 9.16 13.89
N ASP A 293 -4.18 9.84 13.05
CA ASP A 293 -4.51 9.41 11.71
C ASP A 293 -3.79 10.21 10.61
N ILE A 294 -3.35 9.49 9.59
CA ILE A 294 -2.66 9.99 8.41
C ILE A 294 -3.59 9.81 7.21
N HIS A 295 -3.99 10.91 6.60
CA HIS A 295 -4.82 10.92 5.40
C HIS A 295 -3.96 11.20 4.16
N ILE A 296 -3.96 10.26 3.23
CA ILE A 296 -3.24 10.33 1.96
C ILE A 296 -4.28 10.40 0.84
N SER A 297 -4.37 11.52 0.14
CA SER A 297 -5.25 11.67 -1.02
C SER A 297 -4.41 11.78 -2.28
N ARG A 298 -4.80 11.09 -3.36
CA ARG A 298 -4.08 11.09 -4.63
C ARG A 298 -4.93 10.66 -5.82
N GLY A 299 -4.51 11.05 -7.01
CA GLY A 299 -5.00 10.52 -8.28
C GLY A 299 -5.91 11.49 -9.04
N VAL A 300 -5.76 11.51 -10.37
CA VAL A 300 -6.52 12.41 -11.27
C VAL A 300 -7.75 11.72 -11.84
N LEU A 301 -7.62 10.47 -12.30
CA LEU A 301 -8.73 9.71 -12.88
C LEU A 301 -9.57 9.03 -11.78
N GLU A 302 -8.88 8.37 -10.86
CA GLU A 302 -9.45 7.79 -9.65
C GLU A 302 -8.87 8.54 -8.46
N GLN A 303 -9.69 9.35 -7.80
CA GLN A 303 -9.31 10.05 -6.57
C GLN A 303 -9.42 9.08 -5.40
N ARG A 304 -8.29 8.65 -4.87
CA ARG A 304 -8.21 7.71 -3.75
C ARG A 304 -7.82 8.47 -2.49
N GLN A 305 -8.52 8.23 -1.40
CA GLN A 305 -8.22 8.75 -0.08
C GLN A 305 -8.03 7.58 0.88
N LEU A 306 -6.79 7.33 1.25
CA LEU A 306 -6.37 6.30 2.20
C LEU A 306 -6.21 6.92 3.59
N THR A 307 -6.66 6.21 4.62
CA THR A 307 -6.45 6.59 6.02
C THR A 307 -5.68 5.50 6.74
N LEU A 308 -4.52 5.86 7.27
CA LEU A 308 -3.66 5.00 8.06
C LEU A 308 -3.53 5.54 9.47
N ASN A 309 -3.54 4.68 10.47
CA ASN A 309 -3.24 5.09 11.83
C ASN A 309 -1.72 5.06 12.06
N ALA A 310 -1.15 6.17 12.55
CA ALA A 310 0.28 6.32 12.80
C ALA A 310 0.81 5.25 13.79
N THR A 311 0.01 4.87 14.79
CA THR A 311 0.39 3.85 15.78
C THR A 311 0.43 2.43 15.21
N ARG A 312 -0.07 2.20 13.99
CA ARG A 312 -0.03 0.88 13.33
C ARG A 312 1.12 0.74 12.35
N ILE A 313 1.94 1.78 12.18
CA ILE A 313 3.12 1.73 11.30
C ILE A 313 4.17 0.80 11.91
N THR A 314 4.61 -0.17 11.11
CA THR A 314 5.56 -1.21 11.52
C THR A 314 6.96 -0.96 10.99
N ALA A 315 7.09 -0.27 9.85
CA ALA A 315 8.38 0.11 9.30
C ALA A 315 8.26 1.36 8.42
N VAL A 316 9.33 2.15 8.36
CA VAL A 316 9.50 3.25 7.41
C VAL A 316 10.59 2.88 6.41
N ARG A 317 10.33 3.10 5.13
CA ARG A 317 11.28 2.81 4.06
C ARG A 317 11.52 4.03 3.19
N ILE A 318 12.78 4.42 3.06
CA ILE A 318 13.21 5.54 2.21
C ILE A 318 13.90 4.98 0.97
N VAL A 319 13.37 5.28 -0.21
CA VAL A 319 13.86 4.75 -1.50
C VAL A 319 14.42 5.86 -2.38
N GLN A 320 15.63 5.64 -2.87
CA GLN A 320 16.37 6.56 -3.71
C GLN A 320 16.86 5.88 -5.00
N SER A 321 16.12 6.07 -6.10
CA SER A 321 16.49 5.59 -7.44
C SER A 321 17.77 6.25 -7.96
N PRO A 322 18.56 5.63 -8.86
CA PRO A 322 19.82 6.18 -9.34
C PRO A 322 19.72 7.62 -9.87
N ILE A 323 18.71 7.91 -10.71
CA ILE A 323 18.49 9.26 -11.25
C ILE A 323 18.21 10.26 -10.11
N ARG A 324 17.47 9.84 -9.08
CA ARG A 324 17.12 10.67 -7.94
C ARG A 324 18.29 10.89 -6.98
N GLN A 325 19.31 10.03 -6.99
CA GLN A 325 20.55 10.22 -6.21
C GLN A 325 21.31 11.46 -6.70
N LEU A 326 21.35 11.69 -8.02
CA LEU A 326 22.02 12.85 -8.61
C LEU A 326 21.41 14.19 -8.15
N PHE A 327 20.12 14.20 -7.83
CA PHE A 327 19.38 15.39 -7.44
C PHE A 327 18.90 15.35 -5.98
N ASP A 328 19.36 14.38 -5.20
CA ASP A 328 19.01 14.18 -3.79
C ASP A 328 17.50 14.14 -3.47
N TYR A 329 16.72 13.48 -4.34
CA TYR A 329 15.30 13.21 -4.11
C TYR A 329 15.08 11.80 -3.58
N VAL A 330 14.08 11.61 -2.73
CA VAL A 330 13.68 10.30 -2.19
C VAL A 330 12.17 10.13 -2.22
N SER A 331 11.72 8.88 -2.09
CA SER A 331 10.33 8.54 -1.77
C SER A 331 10.29 7.90 -0.39
N ILE A 332 9.25 8.22 0.38
CA ILE A 332 9.01 7.63 1.70
C ILE A 332 7.83 6.68 1.58
N TYR A 333 8.03 5.46 2.04
CA TYR A 333 7.04 4.40 2.14
C TYR A 333 6.87 4.01 3.61
N VAL A 334 5.68 3.56 3.96
CA VAL A 334 5.34 3.02 5.26
C VAL A 334 4.75 1.63 5.11
N GLU A 335 5.13 0.73 6.00
CA GLU A 335 4.45 -0.53 6.19
C GLU A 335 3.51 -0.39 7.39
N SER A 336 2.28 -0.87 7.27
CA SER A 336 1.29 -0.80 8.34
C SER A 336 0.77 -2.19 8.68
N ALA A 337 0.66 -2.46 9.97
CA ALA A 337 -0.08 -3.61 10.46
C ALA A 337 -1.57 -3.40 10.17
N GLY A 338 -2.08 -4.08 9.16
CA GLY A 338 -3.49 -3.98 8.82
C GLY A 338 -3.88 -2.66 8.19
N GLY A 339 -3.15 -2.21 7.16
CA GLY A 339 -3.57 -1.09 6.31
C GLY A 339 -2.95 -1.24 4.92
N GLY A 340 -3.78 -1.34 3.88
CA GLY A 340 -3.36 -1.37 2.48
C GLY A 340 -4.14 -2.38 1.65
N THR A 341 -4.75 -1.90 0.55
CA THR A 341 -5.57 -2.74 -0.34
C THR A 341 -4.77 -3.76 -1.13
N LYS A 342 -5.43 -4.86 -1.53
CA LYS A 342 -4.93 -5.82 -2.53
C LYS A 342 -4.45 -5.17 -3.84
N GLU A 343 -4.84 -3.92 -4.10
CA GLU A 343 -4.49 -3.13 -5.27
C GLU A 343 -3.29 -2.21 -5.07
N GLU A 344 -2.80 -2.00 -3.84
CA GLU A 344 -1.54 -1.28 -3.63
C GLU A 344 -0.36 -2.26 -3.75
N ASP A 345 0.68 -1.84 -4.49
CA ASP A 345 2.03 -2.39 -4.34
C ASP A 345 2.28 -2.55 -2.82
N LEU A 346 2.85 -3.68 -2.38
CA LEU A 346 2.99 -4.19 -0.99
C LEU A 346 3.39 -3.21 0.14
N SER A 347 3.57 -1.91 -0.14
CA SER A 347 3.88 -0.79 0.76
C SER A 347 3.11 0.47 0.40
N THR A 348 2.53 1.14 1.39
CA THR A 348 1.88 2.43 1.18
C THR A 348 2.91 3.54 1.00
N ILE A 349 2.67 4.44 0.06
CA ILE A 349 3.53 5.59 -0.22
C ILE A 349 3.10 6.80 0.59
N LEU A 350 3.95 7.22 1.53
CA LEU A 350 3.72 8.40 2.37
C LEU A 350 4.03 9.69 1.60
N THR A 351 5.17 9.72 0.90
CA THR A 351 5.53 10.84 0.01
C THR A 351 6.17 10.32 -1.27
N PRO A 352 5.61 10.62 -2.47
CA PRO A 352 6.15 10.11 -3.72
C PRO A 352 7.47 10.76 -4.12
N LEU A 353 7.70 12.03 -3.75
CA LEU A 353 8.96 12.73 -4.00
C LEU A 353 9.16 13.89 -3.02
N CYS A 354 10.23 13.84 -2.25
CA CYS A 354 10.71 14.92 -1.37
C CYS A 354 12.25 14.97 -1.41
N LYS A 355 12.85 16.07 -0.95
CA LYS A 355 14.31 16.15 -0.81
C LYS A 355 14.76 15.35 0.41
N ARG A 356 15.99 14.82 0.39
CA ARG A 356 16.48 14.00 1.52
C ARG A 356 16.51 14.79 2.84
N ASN A 357 16.85 16.07 2.80
CA ASN A 357 16.86 16.94 3.97
C ASN A 357 15.45 17.29 4.51
N GLU A 358 14.40 17.07 3.73
CA GLU A 358 13.00 17.27 4.17
C GLU A 358 12.44 16.05 4.90
N VAL A 359 13.08 14.88 4.76
CA VAL A 359 12.56 13.61 5.29
C VAL A 359 12.36 13.70 6.80
N GLU A 360 13.37 14.17 7.53
CA GLU A 360 13.34 14.23 8.99
C GLU A 360 12.20 15.15 9.47
N GLY A 361 12.03 16.32 8.84
CA GLY A 361 10.94 17.24 9.17
C GLY A 361 9.54 16.67 8.87
N ILE A 362 9.35 16.03 7.70
CA ILE A 362 8.07 15.40 7.35
C ILE A 362 7.76 14.23 8.29
N VAL A 363 8.76 13.41 8.62
CA VAL A 363 8.58 12.26 9.51
C VAL A 363 8.40 12.69 10.96
N ALA A 364 9.08 13.74 11.43
CA ALA A 364 8.89 14.31 12.77
C ALA A 364 7.44 14.74 13.01
N GLU A 365 6.84 15.40 12.03
CA GLU A 365 5.45 15.85 12.14
C GLU A 365 4.47 14.67 12.10
N ILE A 366 4.71 13.66 11.25
CA ILE A 366 3.74 12.59 11.01
C ILE A 366 3.90 11.42 11.99
N ILE A 367 5.12 10.90 12.12
CA ILE A 367 5.47 9.70 12.88
C ILE A 367 6.79 9.96 13.64
N PRO A 368 6.75 10.75 14.74
CA PRO A 368 7.94 11.27 15.41
C PRO A 368 8.99 10.22 15.80
N GLU A 369 8.57 8.99 16.13
CA GLU A 369 9.47 7.91 16.52
C GLU A 369 10.48 7.51 15.42
N PHE A 370 10.17 7.80 14.15
CA PHE A 370 11.05 7.50 13.01
C PHE A 370 11.90 8.71 12.57
N ALA A 371 11.82 9.84 13.26
CA ALA A 371 12.46 11.09 12.86
C ALA A 371 13.92 11.16 13.30
N PHE A 372 14.78 10.40 12.63
CA PHE A 372 16.22 10.40 12.86
C PHE A 372 16.99 9.98 11.61
N THR A 373 18.29 10.29 11.59
CA THR A 373 19.19 9.90 10.50
C THR A 373 20.24 8.89 11.00
N PRO A 374 20.12 7.59 10.66
CA PRO A 374 21.05 6.57 11.14
C PRO A 374 22.41 6.64 10.42
N GLN A 375 23.48 6.37 11.18
CA GLN A 375 24.82 6.13 10.64
C GLN A 375 25.04 4.63 10.45
N TYR A 376 25.24 4.21 9.20
CA TYR A 376 25.33 2.80 8.84
C TYR A 376 26.74 2.24 8.95
N GLU A 377 26.87 1.08 9.57
CA GLU A 377 28.06 0.26 9.49
C GLU A 377 28.11 -0.42 8.11
N GLY A 378 29.27 -0.36 7.44
CA GLY A 378 29.47 -0.98 6.13
C GLY A 378 29.62 -2.50 6.23
N LEU A 379 29.47 -3.18 5.10
CA LEU A 379 29.74 -4.62 5.02
C LEU A 379 31.25 -4.94 5.05
N PRO A 380 31.64 -6.11 5.57
CA PRO A 380 33.04 -6.54 5.59
C PRO A 380 33.60 -6.70 4.15
N LYS A 381 34.92 -6.61 3.98
CA LYS A 381 35.56 -6.57 2.64
C LYS A 381 35.31 -7.86 1.84
N GLU A 382 35.19 -8.97 2.55
CA GLU A 382 34.88 -10.31 2.06
C GLU A 382 33.54 -10.33 1.30
N SER A 383 32.59 -9.47 1.68
CA SER A 383 31.29 -9.36 1.01
C SER A 383 31.40 -8.85 -0.43
N LEU A 384 32.41 -8.02 -0.75
CA LEU A 384 32.59 -7.45 -2.09
C LEU A 384 32.64 -8.54 -3.16
N ARG A 385 33.43 -9.59 -2.92
CA ARG A 385 33.58 -10.69 -3.89
C ARG A 385 32.26 -11.38 -4.18
N ARG A 386 31.39 -11.52 -3.18
CA ARG A 386 30.08 -12.17 -3.32
C ARG A 386 29.09 -11.30 -4.10
N TYR A 387 29.08 -9.99 -3.86
CA TYR A 387 28.28 -9.05 -4.66
C TYR A 387 28.74 -9.02 -6.13
N MET A 388 30.05 -9.06 -6.37
CA MET A 388 30.61 -9.09 -7.72
C MET A 388 30.27 -10.39 -8.45
N ILE A 389 30.62 -11.55 -7.88
CA ILE A 389 30.41 -12.86 -8.51
C ILE A 389 28.94 -13.08 -8.88
N LYS A 390 28.02 -12.70 -7.98
CA LYS A 390 26.57 -12.85 -8.17
C LYS A 390 26.06 -12.19 -9.46
N LEU A 391 26.67 -11.09 -9.89
CA LEU A 391 26.26 -10.35 -11.09
C LEU A 391 27.16 -10.67 -12.29
N ILE A 392 28.47 -10.78 -12.09
CA ILE A 392 29.45 -11.03 -13.16
C ILE A 392 29.22 -12.41 -13.79
N VAL A 393 29.07 -13.48 -13.02
CA VAL A 393 29.00 -14.84 -13.58
C VAL A 393 27.79 -15.03 -14.50
N PRO A 394 26.55 -14.69 -14.09
CA PRO A 394 25.40 -14.79 -15.00
C PRO A 394 25.55 -13.88 -16.22
N SER A 395 26.07 -12.67 -16.05
CA SER A 395 26.27 -11.74 -17.18
C SER A 395 27.31 -12.23 -18.18
N LEU A 396 28.34 -12.95 -17.74
CA LEU A 396 29.37 -13.50 -18.62
C LEU A 396 28.82 -14.67 -19.44
N LEU A 397 27.96 -15.51 -18.85
CA LEU A 397 27.24 -16.56 -19.58
C LEU A 397 26.31 -15.97 -20.64
N VAL A 398 25.51 -14.96 -20.27
CA VAL A 398 24.62 -14.26 -21.22
C VAL A 398 25.44 -13.61 -22.33
N ALA A 399 26.55 -12.96 -22.02
CA ALA A 399 27.42 -12.35 -23.01
C ALA A 399 28.01 -13.39 -23.98
N GLY A 400 28.42 -14.56 -23.48
CA GLY A 400 28.91 -15.66 -24.32
C GLY A 400 27.85 -16.14 -25.32
N VAL A 401 26.62 -16.36 -24.86
CA VAL A 401 25.50 -16.77 -25.72
C VAL A 401 25.16 -15.69 -26.74
N VAL A 402 25.01 -14.43 -26.30
CA VAL A 402 24.67 -13.32 -27.20
C VAL A 402 25.75 -13.09 -28.24
N THR A 403 27.03 -13.15 -27.85
CA THR A 403 28.16 -13.01 -28.78
C THR A 403 28.17 -14.09 -29.86
N TYR A 404 27.74 -15.31 -29.54
CA TYR A 404 27.72 -16.42 -30.48
C TYR A 404 26.50 -16.42 -31.40
N PHE A 405 25.30 -16.16 -30.87
CA PHE A 405 24.03 -16.34 -31.60
C PHE A 405 23.47 -15.06 -32.25
N VAL A 406 23.91 -13.88 -31.84
CA VAL A 406 23.30 -12.60 -32.27
C VAL A 406 24.30 -11.81 -33.11
N PRO A 407 23.93 -11.34 -34.33
CA PRO A 407 24.76 -10.41 -35.09
C PRO A 407 25.10 -9.17 -34.25
N TYR A 408 26.38 -8.75 -34.26
CA TYR A 408 26.92 -7.70 -33.38
C TYR A 408 26.86 -8.02 -31.88
N GLY A 409 26.67 -9.28 -31.52
CA GLY A 409 26.58 -9.75 -30.14
C GLY A 409 27.85 -9.52 -29.32
N TRP A 410 29.00 -9.26 -29.96
CA TRP A 410 30.26 -8.90 -29.28
C TRP A 410 30.13 -7.66 -28.38
N ILE A 411 29.14 -6.78 -28.62
CA ILE A 411 28.83 -5.64 -27.73
C ILE A 411 28.44 -6.14 -26.33
N SER A 412 27.94 -7.37 -26.20
CA SER A 412 27.59 -7.96 -24.90
C SER A 412 28.80 -8.18 -23.97
N VAL A 413 30.04 -8.05 -24.46
CA VAL A 413 31.27 -8.05 -23.64
C VAL A 413 31.28 -6.91 -22.60
N PHE A 414 30.50 -5.84 -22.80
CA PHE A 414 30.32 -4.79 -21.79
C PHE A 414 29.39 -5.20 -20.63
N LEU A 415 28.57 -6.24 -20.79
CA LEU A 415 27.60 -6.67 -19.79
C LEU A 415 28.27 -7.09 -18.46
N PRO A 416 29.36 -7.87 -18.44
CA PRO A 416 30.10 -8.17 -17.21
C PRO A 416 30.72 -6.95 -16.54
N VAL A 417 31.15 -5.95 -17.31
CA VAL A 417 31.72 -4.70 -16.78
C VAL A 417 30.63 -3.91 -16.05
N ILE A 418 29.46 -3.74 -16.69
CA ILE A 418 28.29 -3.09 -16.08
C ILE A 418 27.84 -3.87 -14.83
N ALA A 419 27.81 -5.20 -14.90
CA ALA A 419 27.46 -6.07 -13.77
C ALA A 419 28.45 -5.93 -12.60
N ALA A 420 29.75 -5.84 -12.88
CA ALA A 420 30.78 -5.61 -11.87
C ALA A 420 30.61 -4.24 -11.18
N LEU A 421 30.38 -3.18 -11.95
CA LEU A 421 30.11 -1.84 -11.42
C LEU A 421 28.86 -1.83 -10.53
N LEU A 422 27.77 -2.45 -10.98
CA LEU A 422 26.57 -2.60 -10.18
C LEU A 422 26.84 -3.39 -8.89
N GLY A 423 27.63 -4.47 -8.95
CA GLY A 423 28.00 -5.28 -7.79
C GLY A 423 28.81 -4.48 -6.77
N TYR A 424 29.79 -3.69 -7.23
CA TYR A 424 30.56 -2.80 -6.38
C TYR A 424 29.67 -1.74 -5.72
N VAL A 425 28.78 -1.12 -6.49
CA VAL A 425 27.83 -0.12 -5.97
C VAL A 425 26.85 -0.74 -4.95
N GLN A 426 26.38 -1.97 -5.19
CA GLN A 426 25.56 -2.73 -4.24
C GLN A 426 26.29 -2.97 -2.93
N TYR A 427 27.53 -3.46 -3.00
CA TYR A 427 28.39 -3.66 -1.83
C TYR A 427 28.62 -2.36 -1.06
N ARG A 428 29.05 -1.28 -1.74
CA ARG A 428 29.44 -0.03 -1.07
C ARG A 428 28.27 0.68 -0.40
N SER A 429 27.07 0.51 -0.94
CA SER A 429 25.86 1.12 -0.37
C SER A 429 25.24 0.28 0.75
N ALA A 430 25.56 -1.01 0.85
CA ALA A 430 24.96 -1.89 1.83
C ALA A 430 25.47 -1.58 3.25
N GLY A 431 24.59 -1.71 4.25
CA GLY A 431 24.95 -1.50 5.64
C GLY A 431 23.81 -1.81 6.61
N ILE A 432 24.18 -1.98 7.87
CA ILE A 432 23.27 -2.29 8.97
C ILE A 432 23.69 -1.50 10.21
N THR A 433 22.75 -1.10 11.04
CA THR A 433 23.06 -0.43 12.31
C THR A 433 21.86 -0.55 13.26
N GLN A 434 22.12 -0.38 14.55
CA GLN A 434 21.10 -0.29 15.60
C GLN A 434 21.13 1.14 16.14
N TYR A 435 19.95 1.77 16.28
CA TYR A 435 19.85 3.14 16.79
C TYR A 435 18.49 3.36 17.45
N ASN A 436 18.44 3.89 18.67
CA ASN A 436 17.19 4.21 19.41
C ASN A 436 16.15 3.07 19.45
N ASP A 437 16.59 1.82 19.66
CA ASP A 437 15.72 0.63 19.59
C ASP A 437 15.10 0.37 18.19
N PHE A 438 15.76 0.87 17.14
CA PHE A 438 15.52 0.50 15.75
C PHE A 438 16.65 -0.32 15.18
N LEU A 439 16.29 -1.31 14.39
CA LEU A 439 17.18 -1.93 13.41
C LEU A 439 17.06 -1.17 12.08
N CYS A 440 18.18 -0.63 11.60
CA CYS A 440 18.25 0.10 10.35
C CYS A 440 19.02 -0.70 9.30
N ILE A 441 18.37 -1.01 8.19
CA ILE A 441 18.96 -1.77 7.08
C ILE A 441 19.06 -0.88 5.85
N ARG A 442 20.24 -0.83 5.23
CA ARG A 442 20.47 -0.17 3.94
C ARG A 442 20.94 -1.18 2.92
N SER A 443 20.25 -1.27 1.79
CA SER A 443 20.60 -2.17 0.70
C SER A 443 20.19 -1.60 -0.65
N ARG A 444 20.65 -2.20 -1.75
CA ARG A 444 20.19 -1.84 -3.08
C ARG A 444 20.25 -3.02 -4.04
N ALA A 445 19.29 -3.06 -4.96
CA ALA A 445 19.42 -3.82 -6.21
C ALA A 445 19.84 -2.85 -7.32
N ILE A 446 18.97 -1.90 -7.63
CA ILE A 446 19.24 -0.74 -8.48
C ILE A 446 19.03 0.53 -7.65
N ALA A 447 17.81 0.73 -7.15
CA ALA A 447 17.47 1.78 -6.20
C ALA A 447 18.02 1.47 -4.80
N LYS A 448 18.55 2.50 -4.13
CA LYS A 448 18.97 2.44 -2.73
C LYS A 448 17.74 2.47 -1.84
N SER A 449 17.68 1.56 -0.87
CA SER A 449 16.58 1.41 0.08
C SER A 449 17.15 1.45 1.48
N GLU A 450 16.59 2.31 2.31
CA GLU A 450 16.85 2.39 3.75
C GLU A 450 15.55 2.01 4.46
N VAL A 451 15.63 1.12 5.45
CA VAL A 451 14.46 0.60 6.19
C VAL A 451 14.72 0.77 7.66
N TYR A 452 13.78 1.39 8.37
CA TYR A 452 13.81 1.64 9.81
C TYR A 452 12.78 0.75 10.48
N LEU A 453 13.23 -0.13 11.36
CA LEU A 453 12.44 -1.21 11.97
C LEU A 453 12.49 -1.09 13.49
N PRO A 454 11.43 -0.63 14.17
CA PRO A 454 11.40 -0.61 15.63
C PRO A 454 11.43 -2.05 16.16
N ARG A 455 12.26 -2.33 17.18
CA ARG A 455 12.43 -3.66 17.76
C ARG A 455 11.10 -4.33 18.11
N ARG A 456 10.23 -3.57 18.78
CA ARG A 456 8.88 -4.00 19.21
C ARG A 456 7.91 -4.36 18.07
N ARG A 457 8.23 -4.03 16.81
CA ARG A 457 7.41 -4.31 15.62
C ARG A 457 7.97 -5.44 14.76
N ILE A 458 9.18 -5.91 15.07
CA ILE A 458 9.77 -7.10 14.44
C ILE A 458 9.01 -8.33 14.94
N GLN A 459 8.52 -9.15 14.02
CA GLN A 459 7.84 -10.40 14.34
C GLN A 459 8.83 -11.57 14.45
N ASP A 460 9.79 -11.58 13.54
CA ASP A 460 10.78 -12.65 13.42
C ASP A 460 12.09 -12.10 12.85
N MET A 461 13.20 -12.66 13.31
CA MET A 461 14.54 -12.35 12.84
C MET A 461 15.30 -13.65 12.65
N GLU A 462 15.59 -13.97 11.39
CA GLU A 462 16.29 -15.18 10.98
C GLU A 462 17.66 -14.83 10.40
N SER A 463 18.70 -15.58 10.79
CA SER A 463 19.98 -15.55 10.09
C SER A 463 20.20 -16.84 9.29
N SER A 464 20.61 -16.70 8.04
CA SER A 464 20.83 -17.83 7.12
C SER A 464 22.21 -17.76 6.49
N GLN A 465 22.87 -18.90 6.34
CA GLN A 465 24.17 -19.01 5.67
C GLN A 465 24.13 -20.11 4.61
N ASN A 466 24.46 -19.76 3.37
CA ASN A 466 24.64 -20.74 2.31
C ASN A 466 26.10 -21.24 2.22
N ILE A 467 26.33 -22.30 1.44
CA ILE A 467 27.65 -22.92 1.27
C ILE A 467 28.72 -21.89 0.84
N LEU A 468 28.38 -21.00 -0.09
CA LEU A 468 29.32 -19.96 -0.56
C LEU A 468 29.64 -18.91 0.51
N GLN A 469 28.65 -18.54 1.32
CA GLN A 469 28.82 -17.63 2.43
C GLN A 469 29.63 -18.25 3.58
N LYS A 470 29.52 -19.57 3.78
CA LYS A 470 30.30 -20.31 4.79
C LYS A 470 31.81 -20.19 4.56
N PHE A 471 32.26 -20.15 3.30
CA PHE A 471 33.68 -19.95 2.97
C PHE A 471 34.23 -18.55 3.31
N ASP A 472 33.38 -17.59 3.66
CA ASP A 472 33.75 -16.23 4.07
C ASP A 472 33.29 -15.87 5.48
N ASP A 473 32.68 -16.81 6.20
CA ASP A 473 31.99 -16.52 7.46
C ASP A 473 30.97 -15.38 7.35
N LEU A 474 30.25 -15.35 6.21
CA LEU A 474 29.21 -14.37 5.90
C LEU A 474 27.83 -14.92 6.20
N TYR A 475 26.89 -14.03 6.48
CA TYR A 475 25.50 -14.39 6.80
C TYR A 475 24.52 -13.50 6.04
N THR A 476 23.28 -13.93 5.96
CA THR A 476 22.15 -13.12 5.53
C THR A 476 21.20 -12.97 6.70
N ILE A 477 20.78 -11.75 7.00
CA ILE A 477 19.73 -11.51 7.99
C ILE A 477 18.41 -11.24 7.27
N HIS A 478 17.33 -11.83 7.78
CA HIS A 478 15.95 -11.65 7.34
C HIS A 478 15.13 -11.18 8.53
N VAL A 479 14.39 -10.09 8.34
CA VAL A 479 13.61 -9.45 9.40
C VAL A 479 12.18 -9.31 8.92
N ALA A 480 11.27 -10.03 9.54
CA ALA A 480 9.85 -10.00 9.19
C ALA A 480 9.09 -9.00 10.06
N VAL A 481 8.21 -8.22 9.43
CA VAL A 481 7.27 -7.33 10.11
C VAL A 481 5.83 -7.64 9.70
N LEU A 482 4.90 -7.32 10.60
CA LEU A 482 3.48 -7.47 10.32
C LEU A 482 3.03 -6.48 9.24
N THR A 483 2.28 -6.99 8.26
CA THR A 483 1.56 -6.22 7.25
C THR A 483 0.17 -6.84 7.04
N THR A 484 -0.69 -6.19 6.26
CA THR A 484 -2.13 -6.51 6.11
C THR A 484 -2.44 -7.94 5.65
N MET A 485 -1.66 -8.50 4.71
CA MET A 485 -2.03 -9.75 4.02
C MET A 485 -0.91 -10.79 3.95
N VAL A 486 0.32 -10.36 3.68
CA VAL A 486 1.49 -11.23 3.53
C VAL A 486 2.61 -10.53 4.27
N GLY A 487 2.99 -11.07 5.44
CA GLY A 487 4.08 -10.53 6.26
C GLY A 487 5.28 -10.14 5.39
N LYS A 488 5.91 -9.03 5.72
CA LYS A 488 6.96 -8.47 4.86
C LYS A 488 8.34 -8.71 5.45
N THR A 489 9.20 -9.32 4.66
CA THR A 489 10.58 -9.62 5.06
C THR A 489 11.56 -8.65 4.41
N PHE A 490 12.35 -7.98 5.23
CA PHE A 490 13.50 -7.19 4.81
C PHE A 490 14.77 -8.01 4.99
N SER A 491 15.64 -8.01 3.98
CA SER A 491 16.88 -8.80 4.05
C SER A 491 18.12 -7.99 3.72
N LEU A 492 19.21 -8.33 4.39
CA LEU A 492 20.54 -7.84 4.07
C LEU A 492 21.49 -9.02 3.94
N ARG A 493 22.13 -9.12 2.79
CA ARG A 493 23.04 -10.23 2.46
C ARG A 493 24.47 -9.86 2.76
N HIS A 494 25.23 -10.88 3.16
CA HIS A 494 26.67 -10.82 3.35
C HIS A 494 27.08 -9.87 4.48
N ILE A 495 26.41 -10.00 5.63
CA ILE A 495 26.86 -9.38 6.88
C ILE A 495 27.94 -10.24 7.53
N SER A 496 28.81 -9.63 8.34
CA SER A 496 29.82 -10.38 9.10
C SER A 496 29.17 -11.19 10.22
N LYS A 497 29.87 -12.20 10.73
CA LYS A 497 29.45 -12.95 11.92
C LYS A 497 29.25 -12.06 13.15
N GLN A 498 30.09 -11.03 13.32
CA GLN A 498 29.96 -10.06 14.41
C GLN A 498 28.67 -9.25 14.28
N GLN A 499 28.41 -8.70 13.08
CA GLN A 499 27.17 -7.97 12.80
C GLN A 499 25.95 -8.85 13.02
N MET A 500 25.98 -10.11 12.56
CA MET A 500 24.90 -11.07 12.79
C MET A 500 24.64 -11.26 14.29
N LYS A 501 25.68 -11.63 15.05
CA LYS A 501 25.55 -11.88 16.50
C LYS A 501 25.05 -10.65 17.26
N GLN A 502 25.56 -9.47 16.93
CA GLN A 502 25.12 -8.22 17.55
C GLN A 502 23.63 -7.95 17.33
N ASN A 503 23.11 -8.26 16.14
CA ASN A 503 21.68 -8.08 15.83
C ASN A 503 20.80 -9.14 16.47
N GLU A 504 21.24 -10.40 16.53
CA GLU A 504 20.51 -11.45 17.24
C GLU A 504 20.45 -11.20 18.75
N LEU A 505 21.58 -10.82 19.36
CA LEU A 505 21.65 -10.48 20.78
C LEU A 505 20.78 -9.27 21.11
N TRP A 506 20.82 -8.24 20.26
CA TRP A 506 19.97 -7.06 20.42
C TRP A 506 18.49 -7.42 20.31
N TYR A 507 18.09 -8.36 19.47
CA TYR A 507 16.69 -8.77 19.36
C TYR A 507 16.25 -9.68 20.52
N SER A 508 17.11 -10.61 20.95
CA SER A 508 16.82 -11.61 21.98
C SER A 508 16.43 -11.01 23.34
N TYR A 509 15.39 -11.58 23.96
CA TYR A 509 14.94 -11.20 25.31
C TYR A 509 15.92 -11.63 26.41
N GLU A 510 16.62 -12.75 26.23
CA GLU A 510 17.52 -13.31 27.26
C GLU A 510 18.80 -12.47 27.43
N ALA A 511 19.37 -11.98 26.34
CA ALA A 511 20.58 -11.14 26.37
C ALA A 511 20.32 -9.74 26.96
N THR A 512 19.08 -9.24 26.84
CA THR A 512 18.70 -7.92 27.36
C THR A 512 18.65 -7.93 28.90
N LYS A 513 18.24 -9.05 29.51
CA LYS A 513 18.25 -9.22 30.98
C LYS A 513 19.68 -9.30 31.52
N ALA A 514 20.54 -10.11 30.91
CA ALA A 514 21.94 -10.23 31.33
C ALA A 514 22.69 -8.88 31.29
N PHE A 515 22.48 -8.07 30.25
CA PHE A 515 23.09 -6.74 30.13
C PHE A 515 22.54 -5.72 31.14
N GLN A 516 21.26 -5.85 31.55
CA GLN A 516 20.66 -5.00 32.58
C GLN A 516 21.13 -5.41 33.98
N GLU A 517 21.25 -6.72 34.25
CA GLU A 517 21.74 -7.29 35.51
C GLU A 517 23.22 -6.95 35.75
N GLU A 518 24.05 -6.98 34.72
CA GLU A 518 25.48 -6.59 34.78
C GLU A 518 25.66 -5.07 35.01
N LYS A 519 24.70 -4.25 34.56
CA LYS A 519 24.68 -2.80 34.82
C LYS A 519 24.22 -2.47 36.25
N THR A 520 23.31 -3.26 36.82
CA THR A 520 22.90 -3.12 38.22
C THR A 520 23.95 -3.65 39.18
N SER A 521 24.65 -4.76 38.86
CA SER A 521 25.72 -5.26 39.74
C SER A 521 26.93 -4.32 39.81
N ASN A 522 27.26 -3.63 38.72
CA ASN A 522 28.34 -2.62 38.72
C ASN A 522 27.91 -1.27 39.32
N GLY A 523 26.61 -1.02 39.51
CA GLY A 523 26.10 0.18 40.19
C GLY A 523 26.12 0.08 41.71
N ASP A 524 26.12 -1.14 42.25
CA ASP A 524 26.16 -1.42 43.69
C ASP A 524 27.61 -1.59 44.23
N GLU A 525 28.63 -1.59 43.36
CA GLU A 525 30.05 -1.57 43.76
C GLU A 525 30.63 -0.14 43.92
N GLU A 526 29.87 0.92 43.58
CA GLU A 526 30.27 2.33 43.75
C GLU A 526 29.46 3.11 44.82
N ALA A 527 28.68 2.42 45.67
CA ALA A 527 27.90 3.04 46.76
C ALA A 527 28.50 2.83 48.17
#